data_AF-A0A1E3IHW2-F1
#
_entry.id   AF-A0A1E3IHW2-F1
#
_cell.length_a   1.000
_cell.length_b   1.000
_cell.length_c   1.000
_cell.angle_alpha   90.00
_cell.angle_beta   90.00
_cell.angle_gamma   90.00
#
_symmetry.space_group_name_H-M   'P 1'
#
loop_
_entity.id
_entity.type
_entity.pdbx_description
1 polymer ?
#
loop_
_entity_poly.entity_id
_entity_poly.type
_entity_poly.pdbx_seq_one_letter_code
_entity_poly.pdbx_strand_id
1 'polypeptide(L)'
;MLAMRAQWRRLGGRKGELEQGFAENESGQTVAIAHDGNRLFVGHFMLGNTYSFTTEDWRATFDMADETSLDSLALNIGPEPWQVTQAQMAYTLLSSRSPHPSRRSLRLFLSLDMNVLKESPADIAQKILTIIASNVNANLKWEDKIVLSTFGGHDFGDAWKEVIQQIEDGLKQKVFFWPAFFEPPEEFLNREYVHGSFAWNNAWPMGNHSIDLKNDWPFLKSNKPYMAAVSPLFFTHYGNEGDWAFNKNWIYRSDDLLLPTRFSSILSLPPTESPQMLQMISLNDYGESHNLFPVRGIQPGSEAWTRDMSHEGLRWMSKYYAERWRDGKGEIEGYEDRVRVVLWYRTKPKDMAATDSAQDLINFFILVPPSGSRIDTTLHVTNSLSSHVRSLINGQLNLLTIPFVPGNVSYQVKQAGVNVVQGEGKAITQDGGWNYNFWSGGEF
;
A
#
# COMPACT_ATOMS: atom_id res chain seq x y z
N MET A 1 -20.03 1.34 -5.73
CA MET A 1 -20.74 2.25 -4.79
C MET A 1 -21.68 1.54 -3.79
N LEU A 2 -22.01 0.24 -3.93
CA LEU A 2 -22.85 -0.50 -2.97
C LEU A 2 -22.09 -1.37 -1.94
N ALA A 3 -20.82 -1.75 -2.17
CA ALA A 3 -20.12 -2.70 -1.30
C ALA A 3 -19.67 -2.13 0.07
N MET A 4 -19.50 -0.80 0.22
CA MET A 4 -19.02 -0.21 1.48
C MET A 4 -20.12 0.10 2.51
N ARG A 5 -21.42 0.05 2.13
CA ARG A 5 -22.52 0.29 3.09
C ARG A 5 -22.95 -0.96 3.87
N ALA A 6 -22.48 -2.16 3.51
CA ALA A 6 -22.96 -3.42 4.10
C ALA A 6 -22.29 -3.78 5.44
N GLN A 7 -21.07 -3.29 5.73
CA GLN A 7 -20.34 -3.68 6.95
C GLN A 7 -20.78 -2.91 8.22
N TRP A 8 -21.55 -1.83 8.07
CA TRP A 8 -21.90 -0.91 9.18
C TRP A 8 -23.23 -1.23 9.90
N ARG A 9 -23.93 -2.34 9.60
CA ARG A 9 -25.25 -2.64 10.21
C ARG A 9 -25.39 -3.96 10.98
N ARG A 10 -24.33 -4.71 11.30
CA ARG A 10 -24.46 -5.96 12.09
C ARG A 10 -23.33 -6.25 13.08
N LEU A 11 -22.94 -5.28 13.91
CA LEU A 11 -22.15 -5.57 15.11
C LEU A 11 -22.76 -4.87 16.33
N GLY A 12 -23.89 -5.39 16.78
CA GLY A 12 -24.52 -5.05 18.05
C GLY A 12 -24.44 -6.22 19.02
N GLY A 13 -23.54 -6.12 19.99
CA GLY A 13 -23.67 -6.79 21.29
C GLY A 13 -22.86 -8.07 21.51
N ARG A 14 -21.73 -7.96 22.23
CA ARG A 14 -21.59 -8.37 23.65
C ARG A 14 -20.15 -8.17 24.11
N LYS A 15 -20.00 -7.58 25.30
CA LYS A 15 -18.74 -7.41 26.04
C LYS A 15 -18.30 -8.76 26.61
N GLY A 16 -17.03 -9.08 26.44
CA GLY A 16 -16.31 -10.10 27.21
C GLY A 16 -14.88 -9.61 27.41
N GLU A 17 -14.51 -9.38 28.66
CA GLU A 17 -13.16 -9.00 29.09
C GLU A 17 -12.22 -10.20 28.90
N LEU A 18 -11.02 -9.96 28.37
CA LEU A 18 -9.92 -10.92 28.40
C LEU A 18 -8.65 -10.20 28.87
N GLU A 19 -8.11 -10.71 29.97
CA GLU A 19 -6.97 -10.22 30.72
C GLU A 19 -5.66 -10.37 29.92
N GLN A 20 -4.81 -9.35 30.01
CA GLN A 20 -3.47 -9.29 29.42
C GLN A 20 -2.46 -10.00 30.33
N GLY A 21 -1.75 -10.99 29.80
CA GLY A 21 -0.54 -11.54 30.41
C GLY A 21 0.68 -11.07 29.63
N PHE A 22 1.49 -10.18 30.23
CA PHE A 22 2.82 -9.84 29.75
C PHE A 22 3.82 -10.86 30.27
N ALA A 23 4.67 -11.39 29.38
CA ALA A 23 5.89 -12.07 29.77
C ALA A 23 7.07 -11.38 29.06
N GLU A 24 7.84 -10.63 29.83
CA GLU A 24 9.18 -10.20 29.45
C GLU A 24 10.11 -11.41 29.45
N ASN A 25 11.06 -11.45 28.52
CA ASN A 25 12.25 -12.27 28.70
C ASN A 25 13.48 -11.43 28.42
N GLU A 26 14.28 -11.26 29.47
CA GLU A 26 15.59 -10.65 29.48
C GLU A 26 16.59 -11.54 28.72
N SER A 27 16.97 -11.13 27.51
CA SER A 27 18.33 -11.35 26.98
C SER A 27 18.45 -10.59 25.67
N GLY A 28 19.23 -9.51 25.66
CA GLY A 28 19.54 -8.69 24.49
C GLY A 28 20.42 -9.40 23.46
N GLN A 29 19.98 -10.55 22.96
CA GLN A 29 20.53 -11.19 21.77
C GLN A 29 19.49 -11.14 20.66
N THR A 30 19.78 -10.36 19.62
CA THR A 30 19.07 -10.41 18.34
C THR A 30 19.21 -11.81 17.77
N VAL A 31 18.18 -12.63 17.95
CA VAL A 31 18.02 -13.90 17.23
C VAL A 31 17.66 -13.52 15.80
N ALA A 32 18.57 -13.74 14.86
CA ALA A 32 18.24 -13.72 13.44
C ALA A 32 17.26 -14.88 13.20
N ILE A 33 15.96 -14.57 13.13
CA ILE A 33 14.94 -15.56 12.79
C ILE A 33 15.07 -15.81 11.30
N ALA A 34 15.42 -17.04 10.92
CA ALA A 34 15.48 -17.45 9.52
C ALA A 34 14.09 -17.26 8.87
N HIS A 35 14.00 -16.34 7.92
CA HIS A 35 12.82 -16.16 7.07
C HIS A 35 12.78 -17.28 6.03
N ASP A 36 11.61 -17.92 5.86
CA ASP A 36 11.41 -19.09 4.98
C ASP A 36 11.49 -18.78 3.46
N GLY A 37 11.82 -17.54 3.09
CA GLY A 37 11.95 -17.10 1.71
C GLY A 37 10.62 -16.87 0.97
N ASN A 38 9.46 -17.19 1.57
CA ASN A 38 8.18 -17.22 0.85
C ASN A 38 7.37 -15.91 0.90
N ARG A 39 7.84 -14.90 1.63
CA ARG A 39 7.17 -13.60 1.69
C ARG A 39 7.25 -12.85 0.38
N LEU A 40 6.16 -12.21 -0.01
CA LEU A 40 6.05 -11.42 -1.25
C LEU A 40 5.49 -10.03 -0.97
N PHE A 41 6.13 -9.00 -1.49
CA PHE A 41 5.60 -7.63 -1.48
C PHE A 41 5.12 -7.26 -2.89
N VAL A 42 3.82 -7.05 -3.05
CA VAL A 42 3.19 -6.79 -4.35
C VAL A 42 2.49 -5.44 -4.34
N GLY A 43 2.22 -4.87 -5.51
CA GLY A 43 1.57 -3.56 -5.61
C GLY A 43 0.36 -3.58 -6.52
N HIS A 44 -0.73 -2.95 -6.07
CA HIS A 44 -1.96 -2.81 -6.82
C HIS A 44 -1.80 -1.78 -7.95
N PHE A 45 -2.09 -2.19 -9.19
CA PHE A 45 -1.87 -1.35 -10.37
C PHE A 45 -3.14 -1.28 -11.23
N MET A 46 -3.76 -0.11 -11.28
CA MET A 46 -4.95 0.21 -12.04
C MET A 46 -4.66 0.24 -13.54
N LEU A 47 -5.08 -0.79 -14.29
CA LEU A 47 -5.01 -0.73 -15.76
C LEU A 47 -5.92 0.35 -16.31
N GLY A 48 -7.00 0.68 -15.61
CA GLY A 48 -7.88 1.82 -15.88
C GLY A 48 -7.16 3.14 -16.16
N ASN A 49 -5.96 3.34 -15.60
CA ASN A 49 -5.18 4.58 -15.77
C ASN A 49 -4.13 4.50 -16.88
N THR A 50 -4.08 3.38 -17.63
CA THR A 50 -3.02 3.08 -18.60
C THR A 50 -3.43 3.25 -20.06
N TYR A 51 -4.59 3.86 -20.34
CA TYR A 51 -5.11 4.00 -21.71
C TYR A 51 -4.08 4.56 -22.70
N SER A 52 -3.28 5.54 -22.27
CA SER A 52 -2.28 6.21 -23.11
C SER A 52 -0.86 5.66 -22.95
N PHE A 53 -0.65 4.56 -22.22
CA PHE A 53 0.69 4.04 -21.96
C PHE A 53 1.35 3.51 -23.24
N THR A 54 2.60 3.91 -23.44
CA THR A 54 3.48 3.30 -24.45
C THR A 54 4.26 2.11 -23.88
N THR A 55 5.13 1.52 -24.71
CA THR A 55 6.10 0.52 -24.25
C THR A 55 7.08 1.10 -23.22
N GLU A 56 7.53 2.33 -23.43
CA GLU A 56 8.46 3.03 -22.53
C GLU A 56 7.80 3.29 -21.17
N ASP A 57 6.52 3.65 -21.15
CA ASP A 57 5.75 3.82 -19.93
C ASP A 57 5.68 2.52 -19.10
N TRP A 58 5.49 1.37 -19.75
CA TRP A 58 5.52 0.07 -19.10
C TRP A 58 6.91 -0.30 -18.58
N ARG A 59 7.97 -0.07 -19.38
CA ARG A 59 9.35 -0.31 -18.93
C ARG A 59 9.68 0.52 -17.69
N ALA A 60 9.36 1.82 -17.72
CA ALA A 60 9.55 2.70 -16.58
C ALA A 60 8.72 2.28 -15.36
N THR A 61 7.53 1.68 -15.56
CA THR A 61 6.74 1.08 -14.46
C THR A 61 7.46 -0.12 -13.85
N PHE A 62 8.06 -0.99 -14.66
CA PHE A 62 8.80 -2.16 -14.16
C PHE A 62 10.10 -1.77 -13.46
N ASP A 63 10.83 -0.79 -13.98
CA ASP A 63 12.03 -0.25 -13.33
C ASP A 63 11.67 0.34 -11.95
N MET A 64 10.58 1.10 -11.90
CA MET A 64 10.07 1.68 -10.66
C MET A 64 9.59 0.63 -9.65
N ALA A 65 8.99 -0.46 -10.13
CA ALA A 65 8.60 -1.58 -9.29
C ALA A 65 9.82 -2.24 -8.64
N ASP A 66 10.88 -2.46 -9.40
CA ASP A 66 12.11 -3.03 -8.87
C ASP A 66 12.80 -2.07 -7.88
N GLU A 67 12.79 -0.75 -8.16
CA GLU A 67 13.33 0.27 -7.25
C GLU A 67 12.60 0.30 -5.91
N THR A 68 11.31 -0.01 -5.92
CA THR A 68 10.41 -0.08 -4.75
C THR A 68 10.48 -1.45 -4.07
N SER A 69 11.34 -2.35 -4.56
CA SER A 69 11.50 -3.72 -4.05
C SER A 69 10.21 -4.57 -4.15
N LEU A 70 9.38 -4.33 -5.17
CA LEU A 70 8.19 -5.14 -5.45
C LEU A 70 8.57 -6.48 -6.12
N ASP A 71 7.89 -7.54 -5.69
CA ASP A 71 7.97 -8.87 -6.29
C ASP A 71 6.95 -9.05 -7.43
N SER A 72 5.82 -8.32 -7.38
CA SER A 72 4.79 -8.40 -8.42
C SER A 72 3.89 -7.17 -8.53
N LEU A 73 3.30 -6.97 -9.71
CA LEU A 73 2.16 -6.06 -9.93
C LEU A 73 0.85 -6.86 -10.00
N ALA A 74 -0.11 -6.48 -9.15
CA ALA A 74 -1.48 -6.93 -9.19
C ALA A 74 -2.26 -6.04 -10.18
N LEU A 75 -2.40 -6.48 -11.43
CA LEU A 75 -3.04 -5.71 -12.49
C LEU A 75 -4.56 -5.71 -12.29
N ASN A 76 -5.08 -4.60 -11.77
CA ASN A 76 -6.51 -4.37 -11.64
C ASN A 76 -7.13 -4.14 -13.02
N ILE A 77 -8.09 -4.99 -13.40
CA ILE A 77 -8.67 -5.00 -14.74
C ILE A 77 -10.20 -4.86 -14.70
N GLY A 78 -10.71 -3.95 -15.54
CA GLY A 78 -12.12 -3.72 -15.81
C GLY A 78 -12.58 -4.29 -17.17
N PRO A 79 -13.76 -3.87 -17.66
CA PRO A 79 -14.39 -4.49 -18.83
C PRO A 79 -13.80 -4.05 -20.17
N GLU A 80 -13.16 -2.88 -20.25
CA GLU A 80 -12.86 -2.26 -21.54
C GLU A 80 -11.79 -3.03 -22.34
N PRO A 81 -11.97 -3.22 -23.66
CA PRO A 81 -11.04 -4.00 -24.48
C PRO A 81 -9.59 -3.49 -24.48
N TRP A 82 -9.40 -2.18 -24.37
CA TRP A 82 -8.05 -1.60 -24.32
C TRP A 82 -7.31 -1.98 -23.03
N GLN A 83 -8.01 -2.27 -21.91
CA GLN A 83 -7.35 -2.77 -20.71
C GLN A 83 -6.76 -4.17 -20.93
N VAL A 84 -7.45 -5.02 -21.71
CA VAL A 84 -6.94 -6.34 -22.14
C VAL A 84 -5.67 -6.16 -22.97
N THR A 85 -5.67 -5.21 -23.92
CA THR A 85 -4.48 -4.89 -24.73
C THR A 85 -3.31 -4.40 -23.87
N GLN A 86 -3.57 -3.51 -22.91
CA GLN A 86 -2.55 -3.00 -21.99
C GLN A 86 -1.98 -4.12 -21.10
N ALA A 87 -2.82 -5.04 -20.61
CA ALA A 87 -2.38 -6.20 -19.85
C ALA A 87 -1.50 -7.13 -20.70
N GLN A 88 -1.93 -7.48 -21.92
CA GLN A 88 -1.14 -8.31 -22.85
C GLN A 88 0.23 -7.69 -23.16
N MET A 89 0.28 -6.36 -23.35
CA MET A 89 1.52 -5.63 -23.55
C MET A 89 2.42 -5.74 -22.31
N ALA A 90 1.89 -5.53 -21.10
CA ALA A 90 2.64 -5.68 -19.86
C ALA A 90 3.23 -7.10 -19.71
N TYR A 91 2.42 -8.14 -19.93
CA TYR A 91 2.86 -9.54 -19.89
C TYR A 91 3.95 -9.84 -20.92
N THR A 92 3.77 -9.41 -22.17
CA THR A 92 4.74 -9.62 -23.24
C THR A 92 6.08 -8.95 -22.94
N LEU A 93 6.03 -7.67 -22.53
CA LEU A 93 7.24 -6.92 -22.20
C LEU A 93 7.98 -7.53 -21.01
N LEU A 94 7.26 -7.91 -19.95
CA LEU A 94 7.89 -8.52 -18.78
C LEU A 94 8.49 -9.89 -19.11
N SER A 95 7.83 -10.72 -19.91
CA SER A 95 8.37 -12.01 -20.37
C SER A 95 9.67 -11.88 -21.16
N SER A 96 9.87 -10.74 -21.83
CA SER A 96 11.12 -10.46 -22.57
C SER A 96 12.20 -9.78 -21.74
N ARG A 97 11.89 -9.37 -20.50
CA ARG A 97 12.79 -8.58 -19.65
C ARG A 97 13.85 -9.48 -19.03
N SER A 98 15.11 -9.08 -19.13
CA SER A 98 16.20 -9.77 -18.44
C SER A 98 16.04 -9.66 -16.92
N PRO A 99 16.24 -10.75 -16.17
CA PRO A 99 16.19 -10.70 -14.71
C PRO A 99 17.32 -9.81 -14.18
N HIS A 100 17.02 -9.01 -13.16
CA HIS A 100 18.03 -8.25 -12.46
C HIS A 100 18.86 -9.20 -11.55
N PRO A 101 20.21 -9.18 -11.59
CA PRO A 101 21.02 -10.18 -10.90
C PRO A 101 20.92 -10.12 -9.38
N SER A 102 20.58 -8.96 -8.82
CA SER A 102 20.54 -8.71 -7.36
C SER A 102 19.12 -8.56 -6.80
N ARG A 103 18.08 -8.88 -7.58
CA ARG A 103 16.68 -8.72 -7.14
C ARG A 103 15.87 -9.96 -7.54
N ARG A 104 14.81 -10.24 -6.80
CA ARG A 104 13.81 -11.22 -7.23
C ARG A 104 13.23 -10.78 -8.57
N SER A 105 12.95 -11.74 -9.44
CA SER A 105 12.40 -11.42 -10.75
C SER A 105 10.95 -10.96 -10.60
N LEU A 106 10.65 -9.76 -11.08
CA LEU A 106 9.29 -9.21 -11.09
C LEU A 106 8.31 -10.16 -11.83
N ARG A 107 7.08 -10.22 -11.32
CA ARG A 107 5.96 -11.01 -11.87
C ARG A 107 4.70 -10.17 -12.02
N LEU A 108 3.67 -10.70 -12.69
CA LEU A 108 2.33 -10.10 -12.76
C LEU A 108 1.28 -11.08 -12.26
N PHE A 109 0.16 -10.59 -11.76
CA PHE A 109 -1.05 -11.38 -11.67
C PHE A 109 -2.27 -10.48 -11.89
N LEU A 110 -3.39 -11.08 -12.30
CA LEU A 110 -4.61 -10.35 -12.54
C LEU A 110 -5.41 -10.17 -11.23
N SER A 111 -5.92 -8.96 -11.04
CA SER A 111 -6.89 -8.61 -10.00
C SER A 111 -8.17 -8.14 -10.70
N LEU A 112 -9.20 -8.99 -10.76
CA LEU A 112 -10.43 -8.66 -11.49
C LEU A 112 -11.29 -7.66 -10.70
N ASP A 113 -11.63 -6.51 -11.29
CA ASP A 113 -12.57 -5.57 -10.66
C ASP A 113 -14.02 -6.03 -10.89
N MET A 114 -14.52 -6.82 -9.94
CA MET A 114 -15.86 -7.41 -10.00
C MET A 114 -16.98 -6.42 -9.69
N ASN A 115 -16.65 -5.17 -9.33
CA ASN A 115 -17.66 -4.12 -9.23
C ASN A 115 -18.13 -3.65 -10.61
N VAL A 116 -17.25 -3.70 -11.61
CA VAL A 116 -17.54 -3.27 -12.99
C VAL A 116 -17.58 -4.42 -13.99
N LEU A 117 -16.89 -5.54 -13.71
CA LEU A 117 -17.02 -6.77 -14.49
C LEU A 117 -18.32 -7.49 -14.13
N LYS A 118 -19.33 -7.35 -15.00
CA LYS A 118 -20.65 -8.00 -14.90
C LYS A 118 -20.86 -9.07 -15.99
N GLU A 119 -19.78 -9.73 -16.35
CA GLU A 119 -19.72 -10.72 -17.42
C GLU A 119 -20.11 -12.13 -16.92
N SER A 120 -20.35 -13.08 -17.83
CA SER A 120 -20.57 -14.48 -17.46
C SER A 120 -19.27 -15.16 -16.99
N PRO A 121 -19.33 -16.30 -16.26
CA PRO A 121 -18.14 -17.05 -15.88
C PRO A 121 -17.24 -17.42 -17.08
N ALA A 122 -17.84 -17.83 -18.19
CA ALA A 122 -17.12 -18.16 -19.42
C ALA A 122 -16.40 -16.94 -20.03
N ASP A 123 -17.05 -15.78 -20.04
CA ASP A 123 -16.45 -14.53 -20.55
C ASP A 123 -15.25 -14.09 -19.69
N ILE A 124 -15.37 -14.19 -18.36
CA ILE A 124 -14.28 -13.88 -17.42
C ILE A 124 -13.09 -14.82 -17.66
N ALA A 125 -13.35 -16.13 -17.75
CA ALA A 125 -12.30 -17.11 -18.02
C ALA A 125 -11.63 -16.85 -19.37
N GLN A 126 -12.41 -16.57 -20.42
CA GLN A 126 -11.91 -16.25 -21.75
C GLN A 126 -11.06 -14.97 -21.74
N LYS A 127 -11.47 -13.93 -20.99
CA LYS A 127 -10.69 -12.70 -20.84
C LYS A 127 -9.33 -12.98 -20.20
N ILE A 128 -9.29 -13.77 -19.11
CA ILE A 128 -8.05 -14.16 -18.45
C ILE A 128 -7.14 -14.94 -19.42
N LEU A 129 -7.67 -15.98 -20.07
CA LEU A 129 -6.93 -16.80 -21.02
C LEU A 129 -6.33 -15.95 -22.16
N THR A 130 -7.11 -15.01 -22.69
CA THR A 130 -6.67 -14.07 -23.74
C THR A 130 -5.46 -13.25 -23.29
N ILE A 131 -5.38 -12.86 -22.03
CA ILE A 131 -4.28 -12.04 -21.51
C ILE A 131 -3.01 -12.87 -21.28
N ILE A 132 -3.15 -14.03 -20.62
CA ILE A 132 -1.98 -14.70 -20.03
C ILE A 132 -1.46 -15.93 -20.78
N ALA A 133 -2.24 -16.55 -21.68
CA ALA A 133 -1.90 -17.83 -22.29
C ALA A 133 -0.55 -17.82 -23.03
N SER A 134 -0.24 -16.75 -23.76
CA SER A 134 1.02 -16.63 -24.52
C SER A 134 2.23 -16.30 -23.67
N ASN A 135 2.05 -15.88 -22.41
CA ASN A 135 3.10 -15.37 -21.54
C ASN A 135 2.98 -15.94 -20.11
N VAL A 136 2.53 -17.19 -19.99
CA VAL A 136 2.14 -17.79 -18.71
C VAL A 136 3.24 -17.73 -17.63
N ASN A 137 4.51 -17.78 -18.03
CA ASN A 137 5.66 -17.75 -17.13
C ASN A 137 5.92 -16.39 -16.47
N ALA A 138 5.33 -15.29 -16.98
CA ALA A 138 5.37 -14.00 -16.31
C ALA A 138 4.40 -13.91 -15.12
N ASN A 139 3.49 -14.89 -14.96
CA ASN A 139 2.58 -14.91 -13.83
C ASN A 139 3.32 -15.16 -12.52
N LEU A 140 2.87 -14.48 -11.47
CA LEU A 140 3.19 -14.84 -10.11
C LEU A 140 2.61 -16.23 -9.81
N LYS A 141 3.40 -17.06 -9.13
CA LYS A 141 2.99 -18.38 -8.70
C LYS A 141 3.09 -18.50 -7.18
N TRP A 142 2.13 -19.20 -6.60
CA TRP A 142 2.14 -19.63 -5.20
C TRP A 142 1.96 -21.14 -5.18
N GLU A 143 2.90 -21.87 -4.56
CA GLU A 143 2.92 -23.35 -4.57
C GLU A 143 2.79 -23.93 -5.99
N ASP A 144 3.55 -23.37 -6.94
CA ASP A 144 3.53 -23.71 -8.39
C ASP A 144 2.21 -23.44 -9.14
N LYS A 145 1.20 -22.85 -8.49
CA LYS A 145 -0.08 -22.48 -9.08
C LYS A 145 -0.11 -21.00 -9.47
N ILE A 146 -0.75 -20.66 -10.59
CA ILE A 146 -0.91 -19.28 -11.06
C ILE A 146 -1.78 -18.49 -10.07
N VAL A 147 -1.30 -17.35 -9.58
CA VAL A 147 -2.10 -16.49 -8.70
C VAL A 147 -3.17 -15.75 -9.51
N LEU A 148 -4.40 -15.78 -9.01
CA LEU A 148 -5.52 -14.96 -9.50
C LEU A 148 -6.19 -14.27 -8.31
N SER A 149 -6.46 -12.97 -8.43
CA SER A 149 -7.11 -12.19 -7.38
C SER A 149 -8.31 -11.41 -7.94
N THR A 150 -9.05 -10.76 -7.04
CA THR A 150 -10.21 -9.93 -7.37
C THR A 150 -10.28 -8.73 -6.42
N PHE A 151 -11.00 -7.70 -6.85
CA PHE A 151 -11.63 -6.72 -5.99
C PHE A 151 -13.14 -6.99 -5.98
N GLY A 152 -13.66 -7.55 -4.88
CA GLY A 152 -15.05 -7.98 -4.77
C GLY A 152 -15.34 -9.30 -5.47
N GLY A 153 -16.60 -9.52 -5.87
CA GLY A 153 -17.02 -10.74 -6.56
C GLY A 153 -17.50 -11.88 -5.66
N HIS A 154 -17.74 -11.61 -4.37
CA HIS A 154 -18.30 -12.58 -3.44
C HIS A 154 -19.70 -13.06 -3.87
N ASP A 155 -20.49 -12.17 -4.48
CA ASP A 155 -21.83 -12.47 -5.03
C ASP A 155 -21.79 -13.44 -6.23
N PHE A 156 -20.63 -13.62 -6.87
CA PHE A 156 -20.46 -14.60 -7.95
C PHE A 156 -20.55 -16.04 -7.41
N GLY A 157 -20.32 -16.24 -6.10
CA GLY A 157 -20.54 -17.50 -5.42
C GLY A 157 -19.77 -18.67 -6.07
N ASP A 158 -20.43 -19.82 -6.18
CA ASP A 158 -19.85 -21.04 -6.74
C ASP A 158 -19.50 -20.93 -8.24
N ALA A 159 -19.93 -19.88 -8.94
CA ALA A 159 -19.53 -19.65 -10.32
C ALA A 159 -18.01 -19.47 -10.48
N TRP A 160 -17.29 -19.08 -9.41
CA TRP A 160 -15.83 -19.07 -9.40
C TRP A 160 -15.21 -20.44 -9.66
N LYS A 161 -15.88 -21.55 -9.27
CA LYS A 161 -15.40 -22.91 -9.55
C LYS A 161 -15.31 -23.14 -11.06
N GLU A 162 -16.30 -22.67 -11.81
CA GLU A 162 -16.33 -22.76 -13.27
C GLU A 162 -15.23 -21.90 -13.91
N VAL A 163 -15.08 -20.65 -13.47
CA VAL A 163 -14.02 -19.74 -13.96
C VAL A 163 -12.64 -20.37 -13.77
N ILE A 164 -12.35 -20.85 -12.55
CA ILE A 164 -11.08 -21.47 -12.20
C ILE A 164 -10.85 -22.71 -13.07
N GLN A 165 -11.83 -23.61 -13.16
CA GLN A 165 -11.70 -24.83 -13.96
C GLN A 165 -11.39 -24.55 -15.44
N GLN A 166 -12.09 -23.58 -16.05
CA GLN A 166 -11.84 -23.21 -17.45
C GLN A 166 -10.43 -22.64 -17.66
N ILE A 167 -9.93 -21.83 -16.72
CA ILE A 167 -8.56 -21.31 -16.77
C ILE A 167 -7.55 -22.45 -16.65
N GLU A 168 -7.76 -23.37 -15.70
CA GLU A 168 -6.86 -24.50 -15.49
C GLU A 168 -6.82 -25.42 -16.72
N ASP A 169 -7.96 -25.67 -17.35
CA ASP A 169 -8.07 -26.46 -18.57
C ASP A 169 -7.42 -25.77 -19.77
N GLY A 170 -7.59 -24.45 -19.90
CA GLY A 170 -7.01 -23.66 -20.98
C GLY A 170 -5.49 -23.52 -20.88
N LEU A 171 -4.95 -23.36 -19.66
CA LEU A 171 -3.52 -23.16 -19.42
C LEU A 171 -2.74 -24.44 -19.12
N LYS A 172 -3.44 -25.53 -18.79
CA LYS A 172 -2.86 -26.76 -18.24
C LYS A 172 -2.00 -26.49 -17.00
N GLN A 173 -2.40 -25.52 -16.19
CA GLN A 173 -1.76 -25.12 -14.94
C GLN A 173 -2.82 -24.87 -13.88
N LYS A 174 -2.51 -25.21 -12.63
CA LYS A 174 -3.40 -24.98 -11.50
C LYS A 174 -3.45 -23.50 -11.12
N VAL A 175 -4.57 -23.07 -10.54
CA VAL A 175 -4.80 -21.68 -10.09
C VAL A 175 -4.85 -21.60 -8.57
N PHE A 176 -4.14 -20.63 -8.01
CA PHE A 176 -4.26 -20.20 -6.62
C PHE A 176 -5.15 -18.97 -6.56
N PHE A 177 -6.42 -19.18 -6.18
CA PHE A 177 -7.39 -18.09 -6.10
C PHE A 177 -7.30 -17.37 -4.75
N TRP A 178 -6.97 -16.08 -4.81
CA TRP A 178 -6.69 -15.22 -3.67
C TRP A 178 -7.52 -13.92 -3.74
N PRO A 179 -8.85 -13.99 -3.58
CA PRO A 179 -9.72 -12.85 -3.82
C PRO A 179 -9.69 -11.82 -2.69
N ALA A 180 -10.20 -10.62 -2.95
CA ALA A 180 -10.60 -9.66 -1.92
C ALA A 180 -12.13 -9.59 -1.82
N PHE A 181 -12.72 -10.43 -0.97
CA PHE A 181 -14.16 -10.40 -0.71
C PHE A 181 -14.50 -9.43 0.43
N PHE A 182 -15.67 -8.79 0.32
CA PHE A 182 -16.16 -7.77 1.26
C PHE A 182 -17.27 -8.34 2.14
N GLU A 183 -16.96 -9.46 2.78
CA GLU A 183 -17.88 -10.24 3.61
C GLU A 183 -17.20 -10.64 4.93
N PRO A 184 -17.94 -11.17 5.91
CA PRO A 184 -17.34 -11.62 7.17
C PRO A 184 -16.24 -12.67 6.94
N PRO A 185 -15.10 -12.60 7.66
CA PRO A 185 -13.96 -13.51 7.45
C PRO A 185 -14.33 -14.99 7.55
N GLU A 186 -15.26 -15.36 8.43
CA GLU A 186 -15.73 -16.73 8.59
C GLU A 186 -16.46 -17.26 7.35
N GLU A 187 -17.22 -16.44 6.64
CA GLU A 187 -17.89 -16.84 5.40
C GLU A 187 -16.87 -16.94 4.26
N PHE A 188 -15.99 -15.94 4.17
CA PHE A 188 -14.93 -15.86 3.19
C PHE A 188 -14.00 -17.08 3.26
N LEU A 189 -13.46 -17.37 4.45
CA LEU A 189 -12.46 -18.42 4.63
C LEU A 189 -13.03 -19.83 4.45
N ASN A 190 -14.34 -20.03 4.61
CA ASN A 190 -14.97 -21.35 4.48
C ASN A 190 -15.26 -21.78 3.03
N ARG A 191 -15.12 -20.89 2.04
CA ARG A 191 -15.35 -21.21 0.63
C ARG A 191 -14.24 -22.11 0.09
N GLU A 192 -14.61 -23.25 -0.50
CA GLU A 192 -13.66 -24.26 -1.02
C GLU A 192 -12.74 -23.72 -2.12
N TYR A 193 -13.28 -22.92 -3.04
CA TYR A 193 -12.52 -22.34 -4.16
C TYR A 193 -11.60 -21.18 -3.76
N VAL A 194 -11.69 -20.71 -2.51
CA VAL A 194 -10.80 -19.68 -1.96
C VAL A 194 -9.56 -20.36 -1.40
N HIS A 195 -8.40 -20.11 -2.00
CA HIS A 195 -7.13 -20.71 -1.58
C HIS A 195 -6.35 -19.80 -0.63
N GLY A 196 -6.45 -18.48 -0.78
CA GLY A 196 -5.89 -17.46 0.12
C GLY A 196 -6.86 -16.30 0.33
N SER A 197 -6.57 -15.43 1.29
CA SER A 197 -7.45 -14.29 1.63
C SER A 197 -6.74 -12.94 1.53
N PHE A 198 -7.38 -11.95 0.91
CA PHE A 198 -6.88 -10.58 0.86
C PHE A 198 -7.91 -9.63 1.50
N ALA A 199 -7.55 -8.99 2.60
CA ALA A 199 -8.45 -8.08 3.33
C ALA A 199 -8.18 -6.62 2.93
N TRP A 200 -8.72 -6.18 1.80
CA TRP A 200 -8.52 -4.84 1.23
C TRP A 200 -8.74 -3.71 2.24
N ASN A 201 -9.86 -3.73 2.96
CA ASN A 201 -10.24 -2.65 3.88
C ASN A 201 -9.29 -2.53 5.09
N ASN A 202 -8.47 -3.54 5.38
CA ASN A 202 -7.51 -3.50 6.49
C ASN A 202 -6.29 -2.61 6.19
N ALA A 203 -6.22 -1.97 5.02
CA ALA A 203 -5.21 -0.96 4.73
C ALA A 203 -5.42 0.34 5.52
N TRP A 204 -6.64 0.59 6.00
CA TRP A 204 -7.00 1.82 6.72
C TRP A 204 -7.72 1.49 8.03
N PRO A 205 -7.80 2.43 9.00
CA PRO A 205 -8.43 2.16 10.30
C PRO A 205 -9.95 1.92 10.23
N MET A 206 -10.62 2.27 9.12
CA MET A 206 -12.07 2.16 8.97
C MET A 206 -12.88 2.88 10.07
N GLY A 207 -12.31 3.94 10.66
CA GLY A 207 -12.92 4.76 11.69
C GLY A 207 -11.97 5.84 12.19
N ASN A 208 -12.41 6.60 13.20
CA ASN A 208 -11.58 7.64 13.83
C ASN A 208 -10.72 7.09 14.97
N HIS A 209 -9.86 6.14 14.66
CA HIS A 209 -8.84 5.58 15.55
C HIS A 209 -7.58 5.27 14.73
N SER A 210 -6.45 5.08 15.39
CA SER A 210 -5.23 4.64 14.72
C SER A 210 -5.36 3.19 14.26
N ILE A 211 -4.65 2.82 13.19
CA ILE A 211 -4.71 1.46 12.64
C ILE A 211 -4.13 0.43 13.60
N ASP A 212 -4.71 -0.77 13.63
CA ASP A 212 -4.22 -1.92 14.40
C ASP A 212 -4.36 -3.22 13.59
N LEU A 213 -4.12 -4.38 14.23
CA LEU A 213 -4.24 -5.71 13.63
C LEU A 213 -5.57 -6.40 13.95
N LYS A 214 -6.53 -5.71 14.59
CA LYS A 214 -7.76 -6.34 15.10
C LYS A 214 -8.54 -7.05 14.00
N ASN A 215 -8.68 -6.40 12.84
CA ASN A 215 -9.41 -6.93 11.70
C ASN A 215 -8.57 -7.92 10.87
N ASP A 216 -7.26 -8.03 11.12
CA ASP A 216 -6.38 -9.01 10.48
C ASP A 216 -6.42 -10.36 11.19
N TRP A 217 -6.64 -10.38 12.51
CA TRP A 217 -6.56 -11.61 13.31
C TRP A 217 -7.36 -12.81 12.79
N PRO A 218 -8.60 -12.66 12.29
CA PRO A 218 -9.32 -13.80 11.71
C PRO A 218 -8.58 -14.45 10.52
N PHE A 219 -7.89 -13.64 9.71
CA PHE A 219 -7.12 -14.12 8.57
C PHE A 219 -5.75 -14.64 8.99
N LEU A 220 -5.06 -13.96 9.91
CA LEU A 220 -3.76 -14.40 10.44
C LEU A 220 -3.84 -15.76 11.17
N LYS A 221 -4.98 -16.06 11.80
CA LYS A 221 -5.23 -17.34 12.49
C LYS A 221 -5.78 -18.44 11.58
N SER A 222 -6.03 -18.13 10.32
CA SER A 222 -6.52 -19.10 9.34
C SER A 222 -5.42 -20.07 8.92
N ASN A 223 -5.81 -21.25 8.43
CA ASN A 223 -4.88 -22.16 7.74
C ASN A 223 -4.66 -21.79 6.27
N LYS A 224 -5.42 -20.83 5.73
CA LYS A 224 -5.23 -20.29 4.38
C LYS A 224 -4.28 -19.09 4.44
N PRO A 225 -3.34 -18.96 3.50
CA PRO A 225 -2.41 -17.85 3.51
C PRO A 225 -3.13 -16.50 3.39
N TYR A 226 -2.54 -15.50 4.05
CA TYR A 226 -3.10 -14.17 4.17
C TYR A 226 -2.24 -13.13 3.45
N MET A 227 -2.91 -12.33 2.62
CA MET A 227 -2.36 -11.15 1.97
C MET A 227 -2.86 -9.93 2.75
N ALA A 228 -1.98 -9.25 3.47
CA ALA A 228 -2.36 -8.06 4.21
C ALA A 228 -2.28 -6.81 3.34
N ALA A 229 -3.26 -5.94 3.49
CA ALA A 229 -3.31 -4.66 2.80
C ALA A 229 -2.52 -3.59 3.56
N VAL A 230 -1.78 -2.75 2.83
CA VAL A 230 -1.09 -1.56 3.35
C VAL A 230 -1.31 -0.38 2.40
N SER A 231 -1.48 0.83 2.93
CA SER A 231 -1.72 2.03 2.12
C SER A 231 -1.29 3.29 2.88
N PRO A 232 -0.75 4.32 2.19
CA PRO A 232 -0.31 5.55 2.86
C PRO A 232 -1.45 6.49 3.29
N LEU A 233 -2.53 6.53 2.52
CA LEU A 233 -3.71 7.36 2.78
C LEU A 233 -4.89 6.86 1.96
N PHE A 234 -6.04 7.49 2.10
CA PHE A 234 -7.11 7.45 1.10
C PHE A 234 -7.81 8.80 1.13
N PHE A 235 -7.82 9.48 0.00
CA PHE A 235 -8.54 10.74 -0.13
C PHE A 235 -9.05 10.90 -1.56
N THR A 236 -10.27 11.39 -1.71
CA THR A 236 -10.89 11.60 -3.01
C THR A 236 -11.87 12.76 -2.94
N HIS A 237 -11.95 13.53 -4.03
CA HIS A 237 -12.78 14.74 -4.09
C HIS A 237 -13.49 14.89 -5.45
N TYR A 238 -14.17 13.85 -5.89
CA TYR A 238 -15.03 13.90 -7.06
C TYR A 238 -16.39 14.53 -6.73
N GLY A 239 -16.83 15.42 -7.61
CA GLY A 239 -18.13 16.08 -7.52
C GLY A 239 -19.30 15.18 -7.93
N ASN A 240 -20.49 15.79 -7.97
CA ASN A 240 -21.75 15.13 -8.33
C ASN A 240 -22.25 15.54 -9.73
N GLU A 241 -21.54 16.46 -10.40
CA GLU A 241 -21.92 17.04 -11.68
C GLU A 241 -20.68 17.14 -12.60
N GLY A 242 -20.92 17.25 -13.91
CA GLY A 242 -19.88 17.32 -14.93
C GLY A 242 -19.34 15.94 -15.37
N ASP A 243 -18.26 15.97 -16.14
CA ASP A 243 -17.68 14.78 -16.79
C ASP A 243 -17.12 13.75 -15.78
N TRP A 244 -16.85 14.18 -14.54
CA TRP A 244 -16.23 13.37 -13.47
C TRP A 244 -17.11 13.30 -12.20
N ALA A 245 -18.42 13.15 -12.40
CA ALA A 245 -19.45 13.10 -11.36
C ALA A 245 -19.52 11.76 -10.60
N PHE A 246 -18.40 11.27 -10.05
CA PHE A 246 -18.38 9.98 -9.35
C PHE A 246 -19.05 9.99 -7.98
N ASN A 247 -19.47 11.16 -7.47
CA ASN A 247 -20.06 11.35 -6.15
C ASN A 247 -19.24 10.66 -5.05
N LYS A 248 -17.95 11.00 -5.05
CA LYS A 248 -16.92 10.32 -4.28
C LYS A 248 -16.09 11.35 -3.55
N ASN A 249 -16.43 11.60 -2.29
CA ASN A 249 -15.86 12.70 -1.53
C ASN A 249 -15.65 12.35 -0.06
N TRP A 250 -14.48 11.79 0.29
CA TRP A 250 -14.14 11.44 1.66
C TRP A 250 -12.64 11.21 1.86
N ILE A 251 -12.24 11.05 3.12
CA ILE A 251 -10.89 10.70 3.57
C ILE A 251 -10.98 9.60 4.65
N TYR A 252 -10.03 8.67 4.66
CA TYR A 252 -9.76 7.86 5.85
C TYR A 252 -8.71 8.51 6.73
N ARG A 253 -8.81 8.30 8.05
CA ARG A 253 -7.80 8.79 9.00
C ARG A 253 -6.42 8.24 8.63
N SER A 254 -5.52 9.16 8.25
CA SER A 254 -4.20 8.83 7.69
C SER A 254 -3.06 9.72 8.19
N ASP A 255 -3.38 10.89 8.77
CA ASP A 255 -2.42 11.93 9.16
C ASP A 255 -1.55 11.56 10.36
N ASP A 256 -1.91 10.55 11.13
CA ASP A 256 -1.23 10.12 12.36
C ASP A 256 -0.33 8.90 12.13
N LEU A 257 0.66 9.05 11.25
CA LEU A 257 1.66 8.01 10.97
C LEU A 257 1.08 6.69 10.41
N LEU A 258 -0.03 6.73 9.67
CA LEU A 258 -0.73 5.52 9.19
C LEU A 258 0.18 4.46 8.56
N LEU A 259 0.96 4.86 7.54
CA LEU A 259 1.83 3.93 6.81
C LEU A 259 2.87 3.22 7.70
N PRO A 260 3.74 3.95 8.44
CA PRO A 260 4.71 3.29 9.31
C PRO A 260 4.03 2.52 10.45
N THR A 261 2.94 3.00 11.04
CA THR A 261 2.21 2.26 12.08
C THR A 261 1.68 0.94 11.56
N ARG A 262 1.13 0.91 10.34
CA ARG A 262 0.63 -0.33 9.73
C ARG A 262 1.76 -1.32 9.48
N PHE A 263 2.85 -0.88 8.84
CA PHE A 263 4.00 -1.76 8.58
C PHE A 263 4.66 -2.25 9.87
N SER A 264 4.91 -1.37 10.84
CA SER A 264 5.49 -1.74 12.13
C SER A 264 4.63 -2.76 12.88
N SER A 265 3.30 -2.62 12.82
CA SER A 265 2.39 -3.61 13.42
C SER A 265 2.58 -5.00 12.80
N ILE A 266 2.65 -5.09 11.47
CA ILE A 266 2.89 -6.34 10.75
C ILE A 266 4.30 -6.89 11.02
N LEU A 267 5.31 -6.02 11.04
CA LEU A 267 6.71 -6.38 11.30
C LEU A 267 6.91 -6.91 12.73
N SER A 268 6.08 -6.47 13.68
CA SER A 268 6.11 -6.94 15.07
C SER A 268 5.61 -8.37 15.26
N LEU A 269 4.92 -8.94 14.26
CA LEU A 269 4.43 -10.31 14.34
C LEU A 269 5.58 -11.31 14.25
N PRO A 270 5.56 -12.40 15.04
CA PRO A 270 6.46 -13.53 14.85
C PRO A 270 6.44 -14.02 13.40
N PRO A 271 7.56 -14.49 12.83
CA PRO A 271 7.55 -14.82 11.42
C PRO A 271 6.54 -15.87 10.97
N THR A 272 6.19 -16.80 11.87
CA THR A 272 5.17 -17.85 11.70
C THR A 272 3.73 -17.36 11.78
N GLU A 273 3.50 -16.15 12.30
CA GLU A 273 2.18 -15.53 12.47
C GLU A 273 1.99 -14.31 11.56
N SER A 274 2.99 -13.97 10.76
CA SER A 274 2.96 -12.86 9.81
C SER A 274 2.17 -13.26 8.54
N PRO A 275 1.53 -12.31 7.83
CA PRO A 275 1.00 -12.57 6.50
C PRO A 275 2.07 -13.14 5.56
N GLN A 276 1.65 -13.91 4.56
CA GLN A 276 2.53 -14.46 3.53
C GLN A 276 2.78 -13.46 2.40
N MET A 277 1.85 -12.53 2.19
CA MET A 277 1.97 -11.50 1.17
C MET A 277 1.54 -10.14 1.74
N LEU A 278 2.20 -9.07 1.30
CA LEU A 278 1.72 -7.70 1.50
C LEU A 278 1.36 -7.10 0.16
N GLN A 279 0.19 -6.50 0.06
CA GLN A 279 -0.19 -5.71 -1.11
C GLN A 279 -0.27 -4.23 -0.76
N MET A 280 0.58 -3.45 -1.43
CA MET A 280 0.50 -2.00 -1.43
C MET A 280 -0.68 -1.50 -2.26
N ILE A 281 -1.58 -0.77 -1.62
CA ILE A 281 -2.72 -0.11 -2.23
C ILE A 281 -2.45 1.40 -2.20
N SER A 282 -2.17 2.04 -3.33
CA SER A 282 -1.92 1.47 -4.66
C SER A 282 -0.66 2.06 -5.26
N LEU A 283 -0.32 1.63 -6.47
CA LEU A 283 0.80 2.18 -7.20
C LEU A 283 0.38 3.39 -8.04
N ASN A 284 -0.78 3.38 -8.68
CA ASN A 284 -1.17 4.41 -9.65
C ASN A 284 -2.65 4.83 -9.60
N ASP A 285 -3.36 4.61 -8.50
CA ASP A 285 -4.70 5.17 -8.32
C ASP A 285 -4.65 6.62 -7.82
N TYR A 286 -4.52 7.54 -8.77
CA TYR A 286 -4.33 8.97 -8.48
C TYR A 286 -5.59 9.62 -7.89
N GLY A 287 -6.77 9.23 -8.36
CA GLY A 287 -8.05 9.82 -7.96
C GLY A 287 -8.45 9.56 -6.50
N GLU A 288 -7.87 8.51 -5.92
CA GLU A 288 -8.04 8.13 -4.52
C GLU A 288 -6.81 8.44 -3.66
N SER A 289 -5.84 9.14 -4.25
CA SER A 289 -4.65 9.69 -3.59
C SER A 289 -3.74 8.67 -2.93
N HIS A 290 -3.93 7.37 -3.14
CA HIS A 290 -3.11 6.34 -2.50
C HIS A 290 -2.03 5.75 -3.39
N ASN A 291 -1.76 6.38 -4.55
CA ASN A 291 -0.68 6.01 -5.47
C ASN A 291 0.71 6.16 -4.84
N LEU A 292 1.64 5.24 -5.07
CA LEU A 292 3.07 5.44 -4.75
C LEU A 292 3.91 5.90 -5.94
N PHE A 293 3.46 5.59 -7.15
CA PHE A 293 4.16 5.97 -8.37
C PHE A 293 3.73 7.37 -8.78
N PRO A 294 4.61 8.15 -9.43
CA PRO A 294 4.25 9.44 -9.96
C PRO A 294 3.16 9.30 -11.02
N VAL A 295 2.47 10.40 -11.28
CA VAL A 295 1.43 10.47 -12.30
C VAL A 295 2.01 10.10 -13.67
N ARG A 296 1.43 9.06 -14.28
CA ARG A 296 1.68 8.61 -15.64
C ARG A 296 0.38 8.10 -16.22
N GLY A 297 0.17 8.32 -17.51
CA GLY A 297 -1.09 7.98 -18.16
C GLY A 297 -2.20 8.96 -17.79
N ILE A 298 -3.41 8.45 -17.58
CA ILE A 298 -4.59 9.27 -17.30
C ILE A 298 -4.89 9.34 -15.81
N GLN A 299 -5.40 10.48 -15.35
CA GLN A 299 -5.83 10.72 -13.97
C GLN A 299 -7.20 11.42 -13.97
N PRO A 300 -8.27 10.72 -14.42
CA PRO A 300 -9.48 11.35 -14.91
C PRO A 300 -10.16 12.28 -13.88
N GLY A 301 -9.98 13.59 -14.03
CA GLY A 301 -10.65 14.61 -13.20
C GLY A 301 -10.04 14.81 -11.81
N SER A 302 -8.88 14.23 -11.52
CA SER A 302 -8.24 14.31 -10.19
C SER A 302 -7.08 15.30 -10.11
N GLU A 303 -6.75 15.99 -11.21
CA GLU A 303 -5.64 16.94 -11.31
C GLU A 303 -5.62 17.98 -10.18
N ALA A 304 -6.81 18.40 -9.73
CA ALA A 304 -6.97 19.43 -8.72
C ALA A 304 -6.37 19.05 -7.35
N TRP A 305 -6.26 17.75 -7.06
CA TRP A 305 -5.66 17.26 -5.81
C TRP A 305 -4.43 16.37 -5.98
N THR A 306 -4.06 16.00 -7.21
CA THR A 306 -2.87 15.18 -7.48
C THR A 306 -1.68 16.01 -7.99
N ARG A 307 -1.91 17.18 -8.60
CA ARG A 307 -0.85 18.01 -9.16
C ARG A 307 0.10 18.49 -8.07
N ASP A 308 1.40 18.30 -8.31
CA ASP A 308 2.50 18.68 -7.42
C ASP A 308 2.40 18.08 -6.00
N MET A 309 1.77 16.91 -5.89
CA MET A 309 1.67 16.12 -4.66
C MET A 309 2.54 14.86 -4.79
N SER A 310 3.85 15.04 -4.59
CA SER A 310 4.81 13.92 -4.70
C SER A 310 4.61 12.89 -3.60
N HIS A 311 4.57 11.61 -3.96
CA HIS A 311 4.54 10.48 -3.03
C HIS A 311 5.88 9.73 -2.95
N GLU A 312 6.97 10.37 -3.39
CA GLU A 312 8.30 9.73 -3.43
C GLU A 312 8.79 9.29 -2.05
N GLY A 313 8.59 10.12 -1.02
CA GLY A 313 8.94 9.75 0.36
C GLY A 313 8.13 8.56 0.86
N LEU A 314 6.83 8.50 0.53
CA LEU A 314 5.96 7.36 0.85
C LEU A 314 6.42 6.07 0.14
N ARG A 315 6.85 6.19 -1.13
CA ARG A 315 7.42 5.08 -1.92
C ARG A 315 8.72 4.55 -1.29
N TRP A 316 9.62 5.45 -0.92
CA TRP A 316 10.88 5.07 -0.29
C TRP A 316 10.66 4.41 1.09
N MET A 317 9.75 4.94 1.92
CA MET A 317 9.39 4.30 3.19
C MET A 317 8.80 2.91 2.98
N SER A 318 7.95 2.73 1.96
CA SER A 318 7.36 1.44 1.64
C SER A 318 8.43 0.40 1.29
N LYS A 319 9.44 0.78 0.51
CA LYS A 319 10.61 -0.05 0.23
C LYS A 319 11.35 -0.42 1.51
N TYR A 320 11.63 0.56 2.37
CA TYR A 320 12.32 0.36 3.65
C TYR A 320 11.66 -0.73 4.49
N TYR A 321 10.33 -0.66 4.65
CA TYR A 321 9.57 -1.64 5.42
C TYR A 321 9.45 -2.98 4.74
N ALA A 322 9.24 -3.00 3.41
CA ALA A 322 9.14 -4.23 2.64
C ALA A 322 10.39 -5.09 2.74
N GLU A 323 11.58 -4.49 2.64
CA GLU A 323 12.85 -5.21 2.77
C GLU A 323 13.05 -5.79 4.18
N ARG A 324 12.58 -5.12 5.22
CA ARG A 324 12.66 -5.62 6.61
C ARG A 324 11.69 -6.75 6.84
N TRP A 325 10.45 -6.57 6.38
CA TRP A 325 9.42 -7.60 6.52
C TRP A 325 9.73 -8.85 5.69
N ARG A 326 10.20 -8.69 4.45
CA ARG A 326 10.45 -9.81 3.54
C ARG A 326 11.81 -10.46 3.78
N ASP A 327 12.86 -9.65 3.91
CA ASP A 327 14.25 -10.11 3.89
C ASP A 327 14.89 -10.14 5.29
N GLY A 328 14.17 -9.71 6.32
CA GLY A 328 14.65 -9.76 7.72
C GLY A 328 15.72 -8.73 8.06
N LYS A 329 15.87 -7.68 7.25
CA LYS A 329 16.87 -6.63 7.49
C LYS A 329 16.68 -5.97 8.86
N GLY A 330 17.80 -5.59 9.49
CA GLY A 330 17.79 -4.78 10.71
C GLY A 330 17.25 -3.37 10.48
N GLU A 331 16.86 -2.68 11.55
CA GLU A 331 16.21 -1.36 11.45
C GLU A 331 17.06 -0.30 10.73
N ILE A 332 18.38 -0.26 10.97
CA ILE A 332 19.31 0.66 10.29
C ILE A 332 20.11 -0.03 9.17
N GLU A 333 19.94 -1.33 8.97
CA GLU A 333 20.72 -2.08 7.98
C GLU A 333 20.57 -1.47 6.57
N GLY A 334 21.71 -1.11 5.97
CA GLY A 334 21.81 -0.48 4.66
C GLY A 334 21.66 1.05 4.65
N TYR A 335 21.54 1.68 5.82
CA TYR A 335 21.38 3.12 6.01
C TYR A 335 22.33 3.70 7.08
N GLU A 336 23.49 3.08 7.27
CA GLU A 336 24.49 3.47 8.27
C GLU A 336 25.34 4.69 7.87
N ASP A 337 25.24 5.14 6.61
CA ASP A 337 26.13 6.12 5.99
C ASP A 337 25.78 7.58 6.34
N ARG A 338 24.49 7.92 6.45
CA ARG A 338 24.01 9.28 6.76
C ARG A 338 22.57 9.28 7.25
N VAL A 339 22.16 10.37 7.89
CA VAL A 339 20.77 10.59 8.30
C VAL A 339 19.85 10.62 7.08
N ARG A 340 18.73 9.93 7.14
CA ARG A 340 17.64 10.05 6.16
C ARG A 340 16.42 10.67 6.80
N VAL A 341 15.77 11.59 6.09
CA VAL A 341 14.55 12.25 6.53
C VAL A 341 13.50 12.12 5.45
N VAL A 342 12.33 11.62 5.81
CA VAL A 342 11.10 11.75 5.03
C VAL A 342 10.10 12.53 5.87
N LEU A 343 9.43 13.50 5.25
CA LEU A 343 8.28 14.17 5.83
C LEU A 343 7.08 14.12 4.89
N TRP A 344 5.88 14.01 5.45
CA TRP A 344 4.64 14.01 4.69
C TRP A 344 3.46 14.57 5.47
N TYR A 345 2.56 15.25 4.77
CA TYR A 345 1.40 15.94 5.34
C TYR A 345 0.46 16.43 4.22
N ARG A 346 -0.77 16.79 4.60
CA ARG A 346 -1.70 17.52 3.71
C ARG A 346 -1.21 18.92 3.44
N THR A 347 -1.61 19.56 2.35
CA THR A 347 -1.24 20.97 2.11
C THR A 347 -2.32 21.97 2.54
N LYS A 348 -3.44 21.45 3.07
CA LYS A 348 -4.64 22.21 3.45
C LYS A 348 -5.07 21.84 4.87
N PRO A 349 -5.50 22.78 5.72
CA PRO A 349 -5.97 22.47 7.07
C PRO A 349 -7.26 21.64 7.09
N LYS A 350 -7.50 20.91 8.17
CA LYS A 350 -8.66 20.01 8.33
C LYS A 350 -10.01 20.72 8.41
N ASP A 351 -10.03 22.03 8.69
CA ASP A 351 -11.24 22.82 8.83
C ASP A 351 -11.80 23.34 7.50
N MET A 352 -11.07 23.16 6.39
CA MET A 352 -11.56 23.47 5.03
C MET A 352 -12.74 22.58 4.60
N ALA A 353 -12.94 21.42 5.24
CA ALA A 353 -14.10 20.55 5.04
C ALA A 353 -14.55 19.95 6.37
N ALA A 354 -15.86 19.72 6.54
CA ALA A 354 -16.39 19.10 7.75
C ALA A 354 -16.10 17.59 7.77
N THR A 355 -14.93 17.19 8.27
CA THR A 355 -14.55 15.78 8.48
C THR A 355 -13.81 15.58 9.78
N ASP A 356 -14.16 14.52 10.51
CA ASP A 356 -13.50 14.15 11.78
C ASP A 356 -12.25 13.29 11.57
N SER A 357 -12.01 12.82 10.34
CA SER A 357 -10.93 11.87 10.03
C SER A 357 -9.58 12.54 9.77
N ALA A 358 -9.57 13.82 9.38
CA ALA A 358 -8.34 14.56 9.10
C ALA A 358 -7.72 15.11 10.40
N GLN A 359 -6.40 14.99 10.54
CA GLN A 359 -5.66 15.60 11.64
C GLN A 359 -4.59 16.56 11.11
N ASP A 360 -4.47 17.71 11.75
CA ASP A 360 -3.50 18.75 11.38
C ASP A 360 -2.13 18.38 11.98
N LEU A 361 -1.43 17.44 11.32
CA LEU A 361 -0.12 16.92 11.71
C LEU A 361 0.87 16.95 10.53
N ILE A 362 2.13 17.25 10.85
CA ILE A 362 3.28 16.99 9.98
C ILE A 362 3.99 15.75 10.48
N ASN A 363 4.12 14.74 9.63
CA ASN A 363 4.74 13.48 9.96
C ASN A 363 6.21 13.46 9.56
N PHE A 364 7.03 12.81 10.36
CA PHE A 364 8.44 12.58 10.10
C PHE A 364 8.81 11.11 10.31
N PHE A 365 9.60 10.60 9.37
CA PHE A 365 10.31 9.33 9.44
C PHE A 365 11.79 9.65 9.28
N ILE A 366 12.58 9.37 10.33
CA ILE A 366 14.00 9.76 10.37
C ILE A 366 14.85 8.57 10.78
N LEU A 367 15.71 8.10 9.88
CA LEU A 367 16.76 7.14 10.21
C LEU A 367 18.00 7.90 10.63
N VAL A 368 18.46 7.64 11.84
CA VAL A 368 19.71 8.21 12.34
C VAL A 368 20.72 7.07 12.48
N PRO A 369 21.85 7.09 11.75
CA PRO A 369 22.90 6.08 11.90
C PRO A 369 23.42 5.97 13.34
N PRO A 370 23.95 4.79 13.74
CA PRO A 370 24.67 4.68 14.99
C PRO A 370 25.90 5.59 14.97
N SER A 371 26.22 6.20 16.11
CA SER A 371 27.47 6.93 16.29
C SER A 371 28.33 6.20 17.32
N GLY A 372 29.64 6.10 17.06
CA GLY A 372 30.60 5.50 17.98
C GLY A 372 30.75 6.28 19.31
N SER A 373 30.17 7.48 19.40
CA SER A 373 30.08 8.27 20.63
C SER A 373 28.66 8.78 20.85
N ARG A 374 28.32 9.13 22.09
CA ARG A 374 27.02 9.73 22.42
C ARG A 374 26.95 11.14 21.85
N ILE A 375 26.41 11.27 20.64
CA ILE A 375 26.15 12.53 19.96
C ILE A 375 24.70 12.93 20.20
N ASP A 376 24.48 14.18 20.64
CA ASP A 376 23.14 14.76 20.70
C ASP A 376 22.64 15.04 19.28
N THR A 377 21.52 14.42 18.91
CA THR A 377 20.89 14.59 17.61
C THR A 377 19.50 15.20 17.80
N THR A 378 19.21 16.30 17.12
CA THR A 378 17.93 17.01 17.23
C THR A 378 17.32 17.35 15.88
N LEU A 379 16.00 17.18 15.77
CA LEU A 379 15.18 17.70 14.68
C LEU A 379 14.69 19.11 15.06
N HIS A 380 14.87 20.06 14.15
CA HIS A 380 14.34 21.42 14.23
C HIS A 380 13.36 21.59 13.07
N VAL A 381 12.11 21.93 13.36
CA VAL A 381 11.07 22.18 12.35
C VAL A 381 10.55 23.59 12.55
N THR A 382 10.48 24.34 11.45
CA THR A 382 9.81 25.65 11.43
C THR A 382 8.63 25.54 10.49
N ASN A 383 7.44 25.91 10.98
CA ASN A 383 6.28 26.11 10.11
C ASN A 383 5.63 27.45 10.43
N SER A 384 5.63 28.35 9.45
CA SER A 384 5.25 29.75 9.68
C SER A 384 6.14 30.40 10.76
N LEU A 385 5.55 30.99 11.81
CA LEU A 385 6.26 31.57 12.95
C LEU A 385 6.53 30.57 14.09
N SER A 386 6.05 29.33 13.97
CA SER A 386 6.22 28.30 14.99
C SER A 386 7.53 27.55 14.80
N SER A 387 8.23 27.27 15.90
CA SER A 387 9.46 26.48 15.92
C SER A 387 9.31 25.31 16.89
N HIS A 388 9.74 24.13 16.45
CA HIS A 388 9.65 22.90 17.20
C HIS A 388 11.01 22.19 17.21
N VAL A 389 11.45 21.76 18.39
CA VAL A 389 12.67 20.96 18.55
C VAL A 389 12.33 19.61 19.16
N ARG A 390 12.91 18.53 18.65
CA ARG A 390 12.78 17.16 19.17
C ARG A 390 14.14 16.48 19.22
N SER A 391 14.44 15.79 20.32
CA SER A 391 15.59 14.89 20.39
C SER A 391 15.33 13.64 19.56
N LEU A 392 16.37 13.15 18.89
CA LEU A 392 16.37 11.92 18.12
C LEU A 392 17.32 10.91 18.76
N ILE A 393 17.00 9.63 18.60
CA ILE A 393 17.82 8.53 19.08
C ILE A 393 18.67 8.03 17.91
N ASN A 394 19.98 7.95 18.13
CA ASN A 394 20.93 7.43 17.14
C ASN A 394 20.85 5.90 17.07
N GLY A 395 21.12 5.34 15.89
CA GLY A 395 21.12 3.90 15.66
C GLY A 395 19.74 3.28 15.50
N GLN A 396 18.69 4.08 15.31
CA GLN A 396 17.32 3.60 15.14
C GLN A 396 16.45 4.53 14.30
N LEU A 397 15.26 4.03 13.94
CA LEU A 397 14.20 4.83 13.36
C LEU A 397 13.56 5.74 14.41
N ASN A 398 13.29 6.98 14.02
CA ASN A 398 12.52 7.94 14.79
C ASN A 398 11.25 8.31 14.00
N LEU A 399 10.08 8.04 14.58
CA LEU A 399 8.78 8.44 14.06
C LEU A 399 8.22 9.56 14.94
N LEU A 400 7.86 10.68 14.32
CA LEU A 400 7.42 11.87 15.05
C LEU A 400 6.28 12.56 14.32
N THR A 401 5.42 13.22 15.11
CA THR A 401 4.44 14.19 14.59
C THR A 401 4.72 15.57 15.17
N ILE A 402 4.50 16.59 14.33
CA ILE A 402 4.66 18.01 14.68
C ILE A 402 3.32 18.70 14.41
N PRO A 403 2.90 19.66 15.25
CA PRO A 403 1.70 20.46 14.98
C PRO A 403 1.77 21.12 13.61
N PHE A 404 0.68 21.05 12.86
CA PHE A 404 0.53 21.65 11.56
C PHE A 404 0.10 23.11 11.70
N VAL A 405 0.89 24.04 11.15
CA VAL A 405 0.60 25.48 11.18
C VAL A 405 0.69 26.01 9.75
N PRO A 406 -0.34 26.71 9.24
CA PRO A 406 -0.32 27.29 7.90
C PRO A 406 0.86 28.23 7.65
N GLY A 407 1.55 28.02 6.53
CA GLY A 407 2.76 28.74 6.13
C GLY A 407 3.83 27.83 5.50
N ASN A 408 5.01 28.39 5.29
CA ASN A 408 6.18 27.65 4.79
C ASN A 408 6.65 26.66 5.85
N VAL A 409 7.09 25.47 5.41
CA VAL A 409 7.61 24.41 6.27
C VAL A 409 9.08 24.20 5.93
N SER A 410 9.95 24.19 6.94
CA SER A 410 11.37 23.82 6.79
C SER A 410 11.84 22.95 7.95
N TYR A 411 12.87 22.15 7.72
CA TYR A 411 13.44 21.26 8.72
C TYR A 411 14.96 21.23 8.67
N GLN A 412 15.58 20.95 9.82
CA GLN A 412 17.00 20.70 9.98
C GLN A 412 17.20 19.55 10.96
N VAL A 413 18.09 18.61 10.65
CA VAL A 413 18.63 17.67 11.64
C VAL A 413 20.03 18.15 12.02
N LYS A 414 20.26 18.31 13.32
CA LYS A 414 21.53 18.75 13.89
C LYS A 414 22.16 17.64 14.71
N GLN A 415 23.45 17.42 14.54
CA GLN A 415 24.28 16.55 15.36
C GLN A 415 25.34 17.39 16.08
N ALA A 416 25.35 17.37 17.42
CA ALA A 416 26.18 18.24 18.25
C ALA A 416 26.09 19.74 17.85
N GLY A 417 24.88 20.19 17.46
CA GLY A 417 24.61 21.56 17.03
C GLY A 417 24.95 21.87 15.56
N VAL A 418 25.58 20.95 14.84
CA VAL A 418 25.94 21.12 13.42
C VAL A 418 24.85 20.54 12.52
N ASN A 419 24.40 21.28 11.50
CA ASN A 419 23.43 20.78 10.52
C ASN A 419 24.05 19.62 9.72
N VAL A 420 23.36 18.48 9.70
CA VAL A 420 23.74 17.31 8.88
C VAL A 420 22.75 17.02 7.75
N VAL A 421 21.49 17.45 7.92
CA VAL A 421 20.43 17.40 6.90
C VAL A 421 19.60 18.67 7.03
N GLN A 422 19.18 19.26 5.92
CA GLN A 422 18.25 20.38 5.91
C GLN A 422 17.41 20.39 4.64
N GLY A 423 16.17 20.88 4.73
CA GLY A 423 15.30 20.98 3.58
C GLY A 423 14.04 21.79 3.83
N GLU A 424 13.25 21.93 2.78
CA GLU A 424 11.96 22.61 2.78
C GLU A 424 10.86 21.62 2.41
N GLY A 425 9.69 21.85 2.97
CA GLY A 425 8.47 21.16 2.61
C GLY A 425 7.54 22.04 1.77
N LYS A 426 6.51 21.44 1.17
CA LYS A 426 5.47 22.18 0.46
C LYS A 426 4.67 23.08 1.42
N ALA A 427 4.47 24.35 1.06
CA ALA A 427 3.75 25.28 1.91
C ALA A 427 2.32 24.81 2.24
N ILE A 428 1.92 25.02 3.49
CA ILE A 428 0.56 24.79 3.96
C ILE A 428 -0.25 26.07 3.68
N THR A 429 -1.35 25.93 2.96
CA THR A 429 -2.12 27.06 2.40
C THR A 429 -3.59 26.98 2.80
N GLN A 430 -4.22 28.14 2.99
CA GLN A 430 -5.64 28.25 3.37
C GLN A 430 -6.55 28.71 2.21
N ASP A 431 -5.94 29.13 1.10
CA ASP A 431 -6.62 29.57 -0.11
C ASP A 431 -6.92 28.41 -1.07
N GLY A 432 -7.81 28.63 -2.04
CA GLY A 432 -8.16 27.63 -3.05
C GLY A 432 -9.12 26.54 -2.55
N GLY A 433 -9.28 25.48 -3.36
CA GLY A 433 -10.09 24.32 -3.01
C GLY A 433 -9.43 23.44 -1.95
N TRP A 434 -10.24 22.74 -1.15
CA TRP A 434 -9.70 21.79 -0.18
C TRP A 434 -9.09 20.57 -0.90
N ASN A 435 -7.96 20.11 -0.37
CA ASN A 435 -7.18 18.99 -0.91
C ASN A 435 -6.50 18.30 0.27
N TYR A 436 -6.96 17.09 0.60
CA TYR A 436 -6.38 16.26 1.67
C TYR A 436 -5.51 15.12 1.17
N ASN A 437 -5.01 15.23 -0.06
CA ASN A 437 -3.90 14.41 -0.52
C ASN A 437 -2.63 14.78 0.26
N PHE A 438 -1.67 13.86 0.34
CA PHE A 438 -0.39 14.12 0.97
C PHE A 438 0.64 14.63 -0.02
N TRP A 439 1.42 15.60 0.40
CA TRP A 439 2.73 15.82 -0.19
C TRP A 439 3.75 15.09 0.67
N SER A 440 4.74 14.46 0.04
CA SER A 440 5.88 13.87 0.71
C SER A 440 7.18 14.27 0.01
N GLY A 441 8.23 14.42 0.79
CA GLY A 441 9.58 14.73 0.31
C GLY A 441 10.61 14.44 1.39
N GLY A 442 11.84 14.92 1.20
CA GLY A 442 12.91 14.72 2.17
C GLY A 442 14.29 14.59 1.54
N GLU A 443 15.23 14.06 2.33
CA GLU A 443 16.57 13.66 1.89
C GLU A 443 16.78 12.20 2.30
N PHE A 444 16.72 11.27 1.34
CA PHE A 444 16.72 9.82 1.57
C PHE A 444 17.55 9.03 0.55
#